data_AF-A0A6H5GP85-F1
#
_entry.id   AF-A0A6H5GP85-F1
#
_cell.length_a   1.000
_cell.length_b   1.000
_cell.length_c   1.000
_cell.angle_alpha   90.00
_cell.angle_beta   90.00
_cell.angle_gamma   90.00
#
_symmetry.space_group_name_H-M   'P 1'
#
loop_
_entity.id
_entity.type
_entity.pdbx_description
1 polymer ?
#
loop_
_entity_poly.entity_id
_entity_poly.type
_entity_poly.pdbx_seq_one_letter_code
_entity_poly.pdbx_strand_id
1 'polypeptide(L)'
;MSVQIRSRKKSNIPAVEVVKQLDSFPKLDKDDFIQRSPVGGIVSIVAYVIICSVIFFEIRYYWDSDVAFHFVPDTDMHAKLKVNVDITVAMPCYSIDADIIDSTDENFRVFGVLEEEDAWFEMSEKQRAHFDDIRYFNTYLREEMHAVNELLWKQAHSFQPASVPKHEILPSQKPDACRIFGSLELNKVAGNFHVAAGKAIPLANGEGHVHTELFNFGIPRKILSHDDDPLVAFLQFPPIRDMPRHNFSHRIHHMSFGDSSVGIIHPLDGDEKITQEPSTSYQYFIEIVPTDVETFLTKAKTYQYSVKDNLRIIDHNSGSHGMPGIFFKYDFSALKVIVTQTREPLFQFFIRLSSTIAGVFVTAGNLTRLTNPHT
;
A
#
# COMPACT_ATOMS: atom_id res chain seq x y z
N MET A 1 -45.33 48.76 13.11
CA MET A 1 -44.32 49.76 13.47
C MET A 1 -44.28 50.79 12.34
N SER A 2 -44.88 51.95 12.56
CA SER A 2 -45.08 53.01 11.57
C SER A 2 -43.77 53.74 11.28
N VAL A 3 -43.24 53.59 10.07
CA VAL A 3 -42.04 54.31 9.62
C VAL A 3 -42.45 55.75 9.31
N GLN A 4 -42.12 56.68 10.22
CA GLN A 4 -42.19 58.11 9.94
C GLN A 4 -41.06 58.48 8.95
N ILE A 5 -41.45 58.82 7.72
CA ILE A 5 -40.52 59.38 6.73
C ILE A 5 -40.21 60.83 7.14
N ARG A 6 -38.95 61.08 7.49
CA ARG A 6 -38.43 62.43 7.79
C ARG A 6 -38.57 63.30 6.53
N SER A 7 -39.55 64.21 6.55
CA SER A 7 -39.69 65.25 5.52
C SER A 7 -38.42 66.11 5.50
N ARG A 8 -37.63 65.98 4.43
CA ARG A 8 -36.41 66.77 4.23
C ARG A 8 -36.83 68.17 3.78
N LYS A 9 -36.53 69.17 4.62
CA LYS A 9 -36.79 70.60 4.40
C LYS A 9 -36.36 71.01 2.97
N LYS A 10 -37.27 71.59 2.18
CA LYS A 10 -36.99 72.10 0.82
C LYS A 10 -35.81 73.07 0.88
N SER A 11 -34.70 72.74 0.23
CA SER A 11 -33.58 73.66 0.03
C SER A 11 -33.83 74.48 -1.25
N ASN A 12 -33.94 75.80 -1.11
CA ASN A 12 -34.15 76.75 -2.21
C ASN A 12 -32.84 77.08 -2.95
N ILE A 13 -32.08 76.05 -3.34
CA ILE A 13 -30.84 76.23 -4.11
C ILE A 13 -31.16 75.87 -5.57
N PRO A 14 -31.02 76.81 -6.53
CA PRO A 14 -31.43 76.60 -7.92
C PRO A 14 -30.71 75.44 -8.62
N ALA A 15 -29.52 75.08 -8.15
CA ALA A 15 -28.77 73.91 -8.64
C ALA A 15 -29.50 72.57 -8.38
N VAL A 16 -30.31 72.47 -7.32
CA VAL A 16 -31.04 71.24 -6.99
C VAL A 16 -32.21 71.01 -7.94
N GLU A 17 -32.80 72.07 -8.50
CA GLU A 17 -33.90 71.97 -9.46
C GLU A 17 -33.38 71.49 -10.84
N VAL A 18 -32.20 71.97 -11.25
CA VAL A 18 -31.54 71.57 -12.51
C VAL A 18 -31.11 70.10 -12.47
N VAL A 19 -30.57 69.63 -11.35
CA VAL A 19 -30.21 68.20 -11.16
C VAL A 19 -31.45 67.31 -11.16
N LYS A 20 -32.61 67.83 -10.72
CA LYS A 20 -33.89 67.11 -10.74
C LYS A 20 -34.49 66.99 -12.14
N GLN A 21 -34.16 67.90 -13.05
CA GLN A 21 -34.58 67.85 -14.45
C GLN A 21 -33.67 66.98 -15.32
N LEU A 22 -32.45 66.68 -14.84
CA LEU A 22 -31.53 65.70 -15.45
C LEU A 22 -31.78 64.26 -14.95
N ASP A 23 -32.77 64.06 -14.07
CA ASP A 23 -33.21 62.75 -13.58
C ASP A 23 -34.07 62.07 -14.68
N SER A 24 -33.39 61.39 -15.61
CA SER A 24 -34.01 60.72 -16.77
C SER A 24 -34.68 59.38 -16.43
N PHE A 25 -34.79 59.04 -15.15
CA PHE A 25 -35.35 57.77 -14.71
C PHE A 25 -36.84 57.94 -14.39
N PRO A 26 -37.73 57.15 -15.01
CA PRO A 26 -39.15 57.15 -14.64
C PRO A 26 -39.29 56.74 -13.18
N LYS A 27 -39.99 57.56 -12.39
CA LYS A 27 -40.27 57.25 -10.99
C LYS A 27 -41.37 56.19 -10.95
N LEU A 28 -41.00 54.98 -10.55
CA LEU A 28 -41.93 53.86 -10.38
C LEU A 28 -43.07 54.27 -9.45
N ASP A 29 -44.30 53.94 -9.86
CA ASP A 29 -45.50 54.17 -9.05
C ASP A 29 -45.40 53.40 -7.73
N LYS A 30 -45.87 54.02 -6.65
CA LYS A 30 -45.74 53.50 -5.27
C LYS A 30 -46.46 52.17 -5.04
N ASP A 31 -47.33 51.78 -5.96
CA ASP A 31 -48.16 50.59 -5.89
C ASP A 31 -47.47 49.35 -6.52
N ASP A 32 -46.38 49.55 -7.28
CA ASP A 32 -45.53 48.48 -7.85
C ASP A 32 -44.37 48.06 -6.92
N PHE A 33 -44.31 48.61 -5.71
CA PHE A 33 -43.29 48.22 -4.74
C PHE A 33 -43.65 46.87 -4.12
N ILE A 34 -42.94 45.83 -4.52
CA ILE A 34 -42.98 44.50 -3.89
C ILE A 34 -42.84 44.67 -2.37
N GLN A 35 -43.93 44.47 -1.64
CA GLN A 35 -43.91 44.56 -0.19
C GLN A 35 -43.08 43.40 0.36
N ARG A 36 -42.02 43.73 1.12
CA ARG A 36 -41.17 42.73 1.75
C ARG A 36 -41.98 41.95 2.79
N SER A 37 -42.32 40.70 2.50
CA SER A 37 -42.96 39.82 3.47
C SER A 37 -41.91 39.21 4.39
N PRO A 38 -42.13 39.15 5.72
CA PRO A 38 -41.23 38.48 6.64
C PRO A 38 -41.08 36.97 6.34
N VAL A 39 -42.12 36.36 5.75
CA VAL A 39 -42.12 34.96 5.31
C VAL A 39 -41.16 34.74 4.12
N GLY A 40 -41.16 35.62 3.12
CA GLY A 40 -40.25 35.52 1.98
C GLY A 40 -38.78 35.72 2.36
N GLY A 41 -38.51 36.52 3.39
CA GLY A 41 -37.15 36.67 3.96
C GLY A 41 -36.63 35.37 4.57
N ILE A 42 -37.46 34.66 5.35
CA ILE A 42 -37.08 33.37 5.97
C ILE A 42 -36.84 32.31 4.88
N VAL A 43 -37.74 32.21 3.89
CA VAL A 43 -37.59 31.27 2.76
C VAL A 43 -36.27 31.53 2.01
N SER A 44 -35.90 32.79 1.81
CA SER A 44 -34.64 33.16 1.14
C SER A 44 -33.40 32.75 1.94
N ILE A 45 -33.43 32.91 3.27
CA ILE A 45 -32.32 32.49 4.16
C ILE A 45 -32.18 30.96 4.13
N VAL A 46 -33.29 30.23 4.25
CA VAL A 46 -33.29 28.76 4.19
C VAL A 46 -32.78 28.27 2.84
N ALA A 47 -33.24 28.87 1.73
CA ALA A 47 -32.77 28.53 0.40
C ALA A 47 -31.26 28.77 0.24
N TYR A 48 -30.73 29.87 0.77
CA TYR A 48 -29.30 30.14 0.74
C TYR A 48 -28.49 29.09 1.51
N VAL A 49 -28.94 28.70 2.71
CA VAL A 49 -28.28 27.64 3.50
C VAL A 49 -28.28 26.30 2.74
N ILE A 50 -29.40 25.95 2.09
CA ILE A 50 -29.49 24.75 1.26
C ILE A 50 -28.53 24.83 0.08
N ILE A 51 -28.47 25.95 -0.64
CA ILE A 51 -27.54 26.15 -1.76
C ILE A 51 -26.09 25.98 -1.29
N CYS A 52 -25.69 26.63 -0.19
CA CYS A 52 -24.34 26.48 0.36
C CYS A 52 -24.03 25.03 0.75
N SER A 53 -24.99 24.34 1.36
CA SER A 53 -24.82 22.93 1.75
C SER A 53 -24.64 22.03 0.54
N VAL A 54 -25.48 22.21 -0.49
CA VAL A 54 -25.39 21.43 -1.73
C VAL A 54 -24.10 21.70 -2.49
N ILE A 55 -23.68 22.97 -2.60
CA ILE A 55 -22.38 23.31 -3.21
C ILE A 55 -21.25 22.61 -2.46
N PHE A 56 -21.29 22.62 -1.13
CA PHE A 56 -20.28 21.90 -0.32
C PHE A 56 -20.30 20.40 -0.59
N PHE A 57 -21.47 19.75 -0.63
CA PHE A 57 -21.58 18.32 -0.93
C PHE A 57 -21.18 17.97 -2.37
N GLU A 58 -21.51 18.79 -3.37
CA GLU A 58 -21.08 18.59 -4.77
C GLU A 58 -19.57 18.78 -4.92
N ILE A 59 -18.97 19.77 -4.24
CA ILE A 59 -17.50 19.92 -4.21
C ILE A 59 -16.85 18.71 -3.54
N ARG A 60 -17.41 18.22 -2.43
CA ARG A 60 -16.92 17.01 -1.75
C ARG A 60 -17.02 15.78 -2.65
N TYR A 61 -18.16 15.59 -3.32
CA TYR A 61 -18.38 14.51 -4.26
C TYR A 61 -17.42 14.59 -5.46
N TYR A 62 -17.20 15.77 -6.01
CA TYR A 62 -16.26 15.99 -7.12
C TYR A 62 -14.79 15.71 -6.73
N TRP A 63 -14.43 16.03 -5.49
CA TRP A 63 -13.09 15.77 -4.98
C TRP A 63 -12.86 14.28 -4.70
N ASP A 64 -13.93 13.54 -4.41
CA ASP A 64 -13.87 12.09 -4.27
C ASP A 64 -13.54 11.45 -5.63
N SER A 65 -12.65 10.47 -5.62
CA SER A 65 -12.24 9.75 -6.83
C SER A 65 -12.76 8.33 -6.77
N ASP A 66 -13.35 7.87 -7.87
CA ASP A 66 -13.80 6.50 -7.96
C ASP A 66 -12.69 5.61 -8.53
N VAL A 67 -12.58 4.39 -8.00
CA VAL A 67 -11.52 3.44 -8.36
C VAL A 67 -12.17 2.28 -9.11
N ALA A 68 -11.85 2.14 -10.39
CA ALA A 68 -12.38 1.06 -11.22
C ALA A 68 -11.32 -0.04 -11.40
N PHE A 69 -11.75 -1.29 -11.24
CA PHE A 69 -10.93 -2.49 -11.46
C PHE A 69 -11.34 -3.16 -12.77
N HIS A 70 -10.41 -3.27 -13.70
CA HIS A 70 -10.61 -3.98 -14.96
C HIS A 70 -9.75 -5.23 -15.01
N PHE A 71 -10.38 -6.39 -15.22
CA PHE A 71 -9.68 -7.67 -15.36
C PHE A 71 -9.45 -7.96 -16.84
N VAL A 72 -8.18 -8.06 -17.24
CA VAL A 72 -7.78 -8.33 -18.62
C VAL A 72 -6.81 -9.51 -18.66
N PRO A 73 -6.70 -10.25 -19.78
CA PRO A 73 -5.65 -11.24 -19.94
C PRO A 73 -4.26 -10.59 -19.85
N ASP A 74 -3.34 -11.27 -19.21
CA ASP A 74 -1.95 -10.81 -19.15
C ASP A 74 -1.21 -11.12 -20.46
N THR A 75 -0.79 -10.07 -21.17
CA THR A 75 -0.03 -10.17 -22.42
C THR A 75 1.47 -10.00 -22.23
N ASP A 76 1.91 -9.57 -21.04
CA ASP A 76 3.30 -9.18 -20.79
C ASP A 76 4.11 -10.36 -20.22
N MET A 77 4.28 -11.43 -21.01
CA MET A 77 4.96 -12.67 -20.56
C MET A 77 6.48 -12.53 -20.41
N HIS A 78 7.12 -11.60 -21.13
CA HIS A 78 8.58 -11.40 -21.12
C HIS A 78 9.04 -10.29 -20.18
N ALA A 79 8.15 -9.77 -19.35
CA ALA A 79 8.51 -8.74 -18.38
C ALA A 79 9.49 -9.30 -17.33
N LYS A 80 10.29 -8.42 -16.74
CA LYS A 80 11.09 -8.74 -15.56
C LYS A 80 10.25 -8.50 -14.30
N LEU A 81 10.45 -9.35 -13.30
CA LEU A 81 9.82 -9.27 -12.00
C LEU A 81 10.86 -8.86 -10.96
N LYS A 82 10.63 -7.73 -10.29
CA LYS A 82 11.41 -7.38 -9.11
C LYS A 82 10.83 -8.09 -7.88
N VAL A 83 11.63 -8.84 -7.13
CA VAL A 83 11.21 -9.48 -5.88
C VAL A 83 11.95 -8.81 -4.74
N ASN A 84 11.21 -8.23 -3.79
CA ASN A 84 11.79 -7.63 -2.58
C ASN A 84 11.55 -8.59 -1.41
N VAL A 85 12.62 -8.91 -0.69
CA VAL A 85 12.60 -9.86 0.43
C VAL A 85 13.27 -9.20 1.63
N ASP A 86 12.68 -9.34 2.81
CA ASP A 86 13.29 -9.07 4.12
C ASP A 86 12.75 -10.11 5.11
N ILE A 87 13.58 -11.09 5.46
CA ILE A 87 13.22 -12.24 6.29
C ILE A 87 14.33 -12.45 7.32
N THR A 88 13.96 -12.77 8.56
CA THR A 88 14.92 -13.26 9.56
C THR A 88 14.66 -14.71 9.89
N VAL A 89 15.69 -15.54 9.84
CA VAL A 89 15.65 -16.98 10.17
C VAL A 89 16.46 -17.24 11.44
N ALA A 90 15.96 -18.09 12.33
CA ALA A 90 16.57 -18.46 13.62
C ALA A 90 17.79 -19.38 13.49
N MET A 91 18.69 -19.07 12.55
CA MET A 91 19.95 -19.75 12.33
C MET A 91 21.05 -18.74 11.99
N PRO A 92 22.31 -18.98 12.39
CA PRO A 92 23.43 -18.11 12.02
C PRO A 92 23.65 -18.03 10.50
N CYS A 93 24.05 -16.86 9.99
CA CYS A 93 24.23 -16.63 8.55
C CYS A 93 25.25 -17.56 7.89
N TYR A 94 26.28 -18.00 8.62
CA TYR A 94 27.27 -18.92 8.08
C TYR A 94 26.70 -20.33 7.79
N SER A 95 25.56 -20.69 8.39
CA SER A 95 24.96 -22.03 8.32
C SER A 95 23.76 -22.14 7.38
N ILE A 96 23.32 -21.04 6.79
CA ILE A 96 22.18 -21.00 5.86
C ILE A 96 22.56 -20.30 4.57
N ASP A 97 21.76 -20.52 3.53
CA ASP A 97 21.86 -19.83 2.26
C ASP A 97 20.47 -19.66 1.67
N ALA A 98 20.25 -18.48 1.08
CA ALA A 98 19.03 -18.18 0.32
C ALA A 98 19.35 -18.30 -1.16
N ASP A 99 18.53 -19.04 -1.88
CA ASP A 99 18.70 -19.27 -3.31
C ASP A 99 17.35 -19.21 -4.03
N ILE A 100 17.39 -19.05 -5.36
CA ILE A 100 16.21 -19.04 -6.21
C ILE A 100 16.43 -19.88 -7.45
N ILE A 101 15.42 -20.69 -7.77
CA ILE A 101 15.37 -21.47 -9.00
C ILE A 101 14.10 -21.05 -9.72
N ASP A 102 14.24 -20.56 -10.95
CA ASP A 102 13.11 -20.32 -11.83
C ASP A 102 12.85 -21.52 -12.76
N SER A 103 11.72 -21.54 -13.46
CA SER A 103 11.41 -22.62 -14.41
C SER A 103 12.37 -22.69 -15.60
N THR A 104 13.20 -21.65 -15.81
CA THR A 104 14.25 -21.65 -16.83
C THR A 104 15.56 -22.26 -16.33
N ASP A 105 15.61 -22.65 -15.05
CA ASP A 105 16.77 -23.26 -14.38
C ASP A 105 18.03 -22.36 -14.49
N GLU A 106 17.82 -21.04 -14.58
CA GLU A 106 18.91 -20.08 -14.58
C GLU A 106 19.37 -19.82 -13.13
N ASN A 107 20.68 -19.85 -12.91
CA ASN A 107 21.25 -19.71 -11.57
C ASN A 107 21.11 -18.28 -11.01
N PHE A 108 20.84 -18.19 -9.70
CA PHE A 108 20.71 -16.96 -8.90
C PHE A 108 21.79 -15.88 -9.12
N ARG A 109 23.04 -16.27 -9.39
CA ARG A 109 24.17 -15.33 -9.58
C ARG A 109 23.96 -14.35 -10.75
N VAL A 110 23.01 -14.62 -11.65
CA VAL A 110 22.64 -13.75 -12.77
C VAL A 110 21.64 -12.65 -12.36
N PHE A 111 20.88 -12.87 -11.28
CA PHE A 111 19.69 -12.06 -10.93
C PHE A 111 19.90 -11.06 -9.78
N GLY A 112 21.10 -11.02 -9.20
CA GLY A 112 21.47 -10.16 -8.08
C GLY A 112 22.03 -10.95 -6.89
N VAL A 113 22.34 -10.25 -5.79
CA VAL A 113 22.80 -10.87 -4.54
C VAL A 113 21.98 -10.29 -3.39
N LEU A 114 21.42 -11.15 -2.55
CA LEU A 114 20.78 -10.75 -1.29
C LEU A 114 21.85 -10.48 -0.23
N GLU A 115 21.62 -9.48 0.59
CA GLU A 115 22.48 -9.17 1.73
C GLU A 115 22.09 -10.06 2.93
N GLU A 116 23.10 -10.59 3.60
CA GLU A 116 22.97 -11.40 4.82
C GLU A 116 23.58 -10.60 5.99
N GLU A 117 22.78 -10.33 7.03
CA GLU A 117 23.21 -9.63 8.24
C GLU A 117 22.99 -10.52 9.47
N ASP A 118 24.04 -10.67 10.28
CA ASP A 118 23.97 -11.37 11.56
C ASP A 118 22.96 -10.67 12.49
N ALA A 119 22.00 -11.44 13.01
CA ALA A 119 20.88 -10.92 13.77
C ALA A 119 20.62 -11.74 15.05
N TRP A 120 19.71 -11.22 15.88
CA TRP A 120 19.15 -11.95 17.02
C TRP A 120 17.70 -12.30 16.75
N PHE A 121 17.34 -13.55 17.03
CA PHE A 121 15.98 -14.00 16.83
C PHE A 121 15.04 -13.38 17.88
N GLU A 122 15.50 -13.28 19.13
CA GLU A 122 14.77 -12.56 20.17
C GLU A 122 14.76 -11.05 19.88
N MET A 123 13.58 -10.43 19.95
CA MET A 123 13.39 -9.00 19.69
C MET A 123 13.38 -8.21 21.00
N SER A 124 13.89 -6.98 20.96
CA SER A 124 13.63 -6.01 22.04
C SER A 124 12.14 -5.67 22.15
N GLU A 125 11.71 -5.18 23.31
CA GLU A 125 10.31 -4.81 23.57
C GLU A 125 9.74 -3.84 22.53
N LYS A 126 10.53 -2.83 22.10
CA LYS A 126 10.16 -1.88 21.06
C LYS A 126 10.00 -2.54 19.68
N GLN A 127 10.90 -3.45 19.33
CA GLN A 127 10.82 -4.19 18.07
C GLN A 127 9.65 -5.15 18.07
N ARG A 128 9.36 -5.81 19.20
CA ARG A 128 8.22 -6.70 19.35
C ARG A 128 6.91 -5.94 19.20
N ALA A 129 6.76 -4.79 19.87
CA ALA A 129 5.59 -3.94 19.72
C ALA A 129 5.37 -3.50 18.27
N HIS A 130 6.41 -3.02 17.59
CA HIS A 130 6.34 -2.65 16.17
C HIS A 130 5.94 -3.81 15.27
N PHE A 131 6.52 -5.00 15.51
CA PHE A 131 6.20 -6.19 14.74
C PHE A 131 4.76 -6.66 14.98
N ASP A 132 4.30 -6.64 16.23
CA ASP A 132 2.93 -7.02 16.61
C ASP A 132 1.89 -6.06 16.04
N ASP A 133 2.20 -4.76 15.95
CA ASP A 133 1.34 -3.76 15.28
C ASP A 133 1.15 -4.10 13.79
N ILE A 134 2.24 -4.42 13.08
CA ILE A 134 2.20 -4.83 11.66
C ILE A 134 1.41 -6.13 11.50
N ARG A 135 1.71 -7.14 12.33
CA ARG A 135 1.06 -8.44 12.30
C ARG A 135 -0.45 -8.31 12.56
N TYR A 136 -0.83 -7.53 13.57
CA TYR A 136 -2.23 -7.27 13.90
C TYR A 136 -2.96 -6.61 12.73
N PHE A 137 -2.38 -5.56 12.15
CA PHE A 137 -2.94 -4.86 11.01
C PHE A 137 -3.13 -5.78 9.79
N ASN A 138 -2.11 -6.59 9.45
CA ASN A 138 -2.18 -7.49 8.30
C ASN A 138 -3.18 -8.64 8.52
N THR A 139 -3.22 -9.22 9.72
CA THR A 139 -4.19 -10.29 10.08
C THR A 139 -5.62 -9.76 9.99
N TYR A 140 -5.86 -8.56 10.52
CA TYR A 140 -7.16 -7.89 10.47
C TYR A 140 -7.66 -7.68 9.03
N LEU A 141 -6.78 -7.19 8.15
CA LEU A 141 -7.09 -7.00 6.73
C LEU A 141 -7.39 -8.32 6.00
N ARG A 142 -6.69 -9.40 6.38
CA ARG A 142 -6.87 -10.72 5.77
C ARG A 142 -8.16 -11.41 6.18
N GLU A 143 -8.56 -11.31 7.45
CA GLU A 143 -9.65 -12.12 8.01
C GLU A 143 -11.02 -11.43 7.99
N GLU A 144 -11.08 -10.13 8.27
CA GLU A 144 -12.37 -9.45 8.48
C GLU A 144 -12.85 -8.65 7.26
N MET A 145 -11.94 -8.25 6.38
CA MET A 145 -12.14 -7.07 5.51
C MET A 145 -11.85 -7.35 4.03
N HIS A 146 -12.39 -8.44 3.48
CA HIS A 146 -12.22 -8.80 2.05
C HIS A 146 -12.76 -7.74 1.05
N ALA A 147 -13.61 -6.81 1.49
CA ALA A 147 -14.20 -5.76 0.64
C ALA A 147 -13.49 -4.40 0.72
N VAL A 148 -12.41 -4.26 1.49
CA VAL A 148 -11.80 -2.95 1.82
C VAL A 148 -10.76 -2.50 0.81
N ASN A 149 -10.49 -3.29 -0.24
CA ASN A 149 -9.61 -2.88 -1.33
C ASN A 149 -9.95 -1.46 -1.81
N GLU A 150 -11.21 -1.16 -2.07
CA GLU A 150 -11.64 0.17 -2.53
C GLU A 150 -11.29 1.31 -1.54
N LEU A 151 -11.44 1.08 -0.23
CA LEU A 151 -11.10 2.05 0.82
C LEU A 151 -9.59 2.28 0.92
N LEU A 152 -8.78 1.22 0.78
CA LEU A 152 -7.32 1.30 0.82
C LEU A 152 -6.77 2.08 -0.37
N TRP A 153 -7.35 1.90 -1.55
CA TRP A 153 -7.00 2.68 -2.74
C TRP A 153 -7.42 4.16 -2.59
N LYS A 154 -8.56 4.45 -1.94
CA LYS A 154 -9.03 5.83 -1.70
C LYS A 154 -8.20 6.57 -0.64
N GLN A 155 -7.72 5.89 0.39
CA GLN A 155 -6.94 6.52 1.46
C GLN A 155 -5.48 6.79 1.08
N ALA A 156 -5.03 6.37 -0.09
CA ALA A 156 -3.71 6.64 -0.63
C ALA A 156 -2.54 6.33 0.34
N HIS A 157 -2.74 5.40 1.27
CA HIS A 157 -1.68 4.94 2.16
C HIS A 157 -1.14 3.62 1.61
N SER A 158 0.04 3.66 0.98
CA SER A 158 0.91 2.49 0.93
C SER A 158 1.29 2.21 2.38
N PHE A 159 0.74 1.16 2.98
CA PHE A 159 1.31 0.66 4.22
C PHE A 159 2.64 -0.01 3.86
N GLN A 160 3.68 0.81 3.75
CA GLN A 160 5.05 0.33 3.78
C GLN A 160 5.42 0.29 5.25
N PRO A 161 5.49 -0.90 5.88
CA PRO A 161 5.95 -0.98 7.25
C PRO A 161 7.31 -0.29 7.34
N ALA A 162 7.45 0.64 8.30
CA ALA A 162 8.74 1.26 8.55
C ALA A 162 9.77 0.16 8.82
N SER A 163 10.98 0.36 8.30
CA SER A 163 12.08 -0.59 8.53
C SER A 163 12.21 -0.87 10.03
N VAL A 164 12.42 -2.15 10.37
CA VAL A 164 12.48 -2.58 11.77
C VAL A 164 13.52 -1.71 12.51
N PRO A 165 13.14 -1.07 13.63
CA PRO A 165 14.07 -0.23 14.36
C PRO A 165 15.29 -1.05 14.78
N LYS A 166 16.49 -0.48 14.61
CA LYS A 166 17.74 -1.14 14.99
C LYS A 166 17.77 -1.36 16.50
N HIS A 167 18.47 -2.41 16.94
CA HIS A 167 18.72 -2.65 18.36
C HIS A 167 19.43 -1.44 18.97
N GLU A 168 18.82 -0.82 19.99
CA GLU A 168 19.44 0.26 20.76
C GLU A 168 20.62 -0.27 21.60
N ILE A 169 20.53 -1.51 22.05
CA ILE A 169 21.56 -2.24 22.80
C ILE A 169 21.77 -3.59 22.14
N LEU A 170 22.99 -3.85 21.69
CA LEU A 170 23.38 -5.15 21.13
C LEU A 170 23.37 -6.21 22.24
N PRO A 171 22.68 -7.34 22.06
CA PRO A 171 22.71 -8.42 23.02
C PRO A 171 24.14 -8.92 23.24
N SER A 172 24.46 -9.30 24.48
CA SER A 172 25.78 -9.88 24.82
C SER A 172 25.99 -11.27 24.22
N GLN A 173 24.92 -11.92 23.77
CA GLN A 173 24.97 -13.25 23.16
C GLN A 173 25.45 -13.15 21.71
N LYS A 174 26.12 -14.20 21.23
CA LYS A 174 26.44 -14.31 19.80
C LYS A 174 25.16 -14.29 18.96
N PRO A 175 25.19 -13.71 17.74
CA PRO A 175 24.06 -13.75 16.82
C PRO A 175 23.57 -15.19 16.59
N ASP A 176 22.29 -15.41 16.79
CA ASP A 176 21.62 -16.71 16.66
C ASP A 176 20.63 -16.75 15.48
N ALA A 177 20.53 -15.64 14.74
CA ALA A 177 19.69 -15.50 13.57
C ALA A 177 20.44 -14.86 12.40
N CYS A 178 19.83 -14.96 11.23
CA CYS A 178 20.31 -14.33 10.01
C CYS A 178 19.17 -13.58 9.35
N ARG A 179 19.39 -12.30 9.09
CA ARG A 179 18.49 -11.46 8.32
C ARG A 179 18.95 -11.46 6.87
N ILE A 180 18.06 -11.89 5.98
CA ILE A 180 18.26 -11.93 4.53
C ILE A 180 17.37 -10.87 3.92
N PHE A 181 17.96 -9.85 3.28
CA PHE A 181 17.20 -8.77 2.68
C PHE A 181 17.80 -8.27 1.36
N GLY A 182 16.94 -7.70 0.50
CA GLY A 182 17.35 -7.11 -0.77
C GLY A 182 16.26 -7.20 -1.84
N SER A 183 16.65 -6.85 -3.06
CA SER A 183 15.79 -6.93 -4.24
C SER A 183 16.48 -7.75 -5.34
N LEU A 184 15.73 -8.64 -5.97
CA LEU A 184 16.18 -9.47 -7.08
C LEU A 184 15.39 -9.13 -8.33
N GLU A 185 16.02 -9.14 -9.50
CA GLU A 185 15.34 -8.94 -10.78
C GLU A 185 15.32 -10.24 -11.56
N LEU A 186 14.14 -10.86 -11.64
CA LEU A 186 13.93 -12.20 -12.19
C LEU A 186 13.13 -12.16 -13.50
N ASN A 187 13.12 -13.28 -14.20
CA ASN A 187 12.14 -13.52 -15.26
C ASN A 187 10.74 -13.66 -14.67
N LYS A 188 9.72 -13.16 -15.36
CA LYS A 188 8.31 -13.35 -14.98
C LYS A 188 7.84 -14.77 -15.37
N VAL A 189 8.36 -15.75 -14.65
CA VAL A 189 8.04 -17.17 -14.79
C VAL A 189 7.87 -17.80 -13.41
N ALA A 190 7.22 -18.96 -13.33
CA ALA A 190 7.11 -19.69 -12.08
C ALA A 190 8.50 -20.00 -11.49
N GLY A 191 8.61 -19.95 -10.17
CA GLY A 191 9.88 -20.19 -9.50
C GLY A 191 9.73 -20.56 -8.04
N ASN A 192 10.86 -20.86 -7.42
CA ASN A 192 10.99 -21.29 -6.05
C ASN A 192 12.16 -20.56 -5.40
N PHE A 193 11.84 -19.60 -4.54
CA PHE A 193 12.81 -18.97 -3.66
C PHE A 193 12.87 -19.78 -2.37
N HIS A 194 14.04 -20.19 -1.91
CA HIS A 194 14.14 -20.99 -0.70
C HIS A 194 15.36 -20.69 0.15
N VAL A 195 15.19 -20.89 1.44
CA VAL A 195 16.24 -20.81 2.45
C VAL A 195 16.43 -22.21 3.02
N ALA A 196 17.63 -22.74 2.87
CA ALA A 196 17.99 -24.05 3.37
C ALA A 196 19.33 -24.02 4.11
N ALA A 197 19.59 -25.09 4.86
CA ALA A 197 20.81 -25.23 5.65
C ALA A 197 22.01 -25.61 4.76
N GLY A 198 23.14 -24.95 4.95
CA GLY A 198 24.35 -25.11 4.15
C GLY A 198 24.36 -24.18 2.93
N LYS A 199 25.55 -24.01 2.34
CA LYS A 199 25.76 -23.16 1.16
C LYS A 199 25.32 -23.86 -0.12
N ALA A 200 24.67 -23.11 -1.00
CA ALA A 200 24.21 -23.59 -2.28
C ALA A 200 25.39 -23.76 -3.25
N ILE A 201 25.51 -24.97 -3.80
CA ILE A 201 26.48 -25.29 -4.84
C ILE A 201 25.73 -25.71 -6.10
N PRO A 202 25.88 -25.00 -7.22
CA PRO A 202 25.27 -25.40 -8.48
C PRO A 202 25.88 -26.73 -8.93
N LEU A 203 25.05 -27.65 -9.43
CA LEU A 203 25.56 -28.91 -9.97
C LEU A 203 26.34 -28.66 -11.28
N ALA A 204 27.32 -29.51 -11.57
CA ALA A 204 28.22 -29.36 -12.72
C ALA A 204 27.52 -29.50 -14.09
N ASN A 205 26.33 -30.11 -14.13
CA ASN A 205 25.46 -30.19 -15.30
C ASN A 205 24.61 -28.92 -15.51
N GLY A 206 24.66 -27.96 -14.58
CA GLY A 206 23.88 -26.72 -14.65
C GLY A 206 22.42 -26.85 -14.24
N GLU A 207 21.93 -28.06 -13.96
CA GLU A 207 20.55 -28.30 -13.53
C GLU A 207 20.46 -28.36 -12.00
N GLY A 208 19.90 -27.32 -11.39
CA GLY A 208 19.72 -27.18 -9.96
C GLY A 208 20.99 -27.01 -9.12
N HIS A 209 20.79 -26.98 -7.80
CA HIS A 209 21.84 -26.86 -6.79
C HIS A 209 21.59 -27.78 -5.60
N VAL A 210 22.66 -28.07 -4.88
CA VAL A 210 22.61 -28.79 -3.61
C VAL A 210 23.11 -27.88 -2.50
N HIS A 211 22.44 -27.94 -1.35
CA HIS A 211 22.92 -27.28 -0.15
C HIS A 211 23.85 -28.24 0.60
N THR A 212 25.05 -27.78 0.94
CA THR A 212 26.02 -28.56 1.69
C THR A 212 26.67 -27.75 2.81
N GLU A 213 26.85 -28.40 3.94
CA GLU A 213 27.53 -27.85 5.11
C GLU A 213 29.05 -28.05 5.04
N LEU A 214 29.54 -28.80 4.03
CA LEU A 214 30.96 -29.15 3.86
C LEU A 214 31.87 -27.91 3.71
N PHE A 215 31.36 -26.80 3.20
CA PHE A 215 32.15 -25.58 2.97
C PHE A 215 32.28 -24.63 4.16
N ASN A 216 31.72 -24.97 5.33
CA ASN A 216 32.13 -24.33 6.59
C ASN A 216 33.61 -24.59 6.93
N PHE A 217 34.30 -25.47 6.19
CA PHE A 217 35.67 -25.90 6.43
C PHE A 217 36.75 -25.18 5.61
N GLY A 218 36.52 -24.02 4.96
CA GLY A 218 37.69 -23.38 4.33
C GLY A 218 37.67 -22.09 3.55
N ILE A 219 36.58 -21.32 3.36
CA ILE A 219 36.72 -20.03 2.64
C ILE A 219 35.78 -18.96 3.23
N PRO A 220 36.29 -17.92 3.91
CA PRO A 220 35.47 -16.79 4.34
C PRO A 220 35.01 -15.93 3.15
N ARG A 221 33.71 -15.60 3.09
CA ARG A 221 33.06 -14.73 2.07
C ARG A 221 33.58 -13.28 2.09
N LYS A 222 34.34 -12.88 3.11
CA LYS A 222 34.89 -11.52 3.30
C LYS A 222 36.20 -11.23 2.56
N ILE A 223 36.75 -12.19 1.80
CA ILE A 223 37.92 -11.98 0.93
C ILE A 223 37.43 -11.40 -0.41
N LEU A 224 36.89 -10.19 -0.38
CA LEU A 224 36.77 -9.33 -1.57
C LEU A 224 36.97 -7.84 -1.22
N SER A 225 37.28 -7.50 0.03
CA SER A 225 37.89 -6.22 0.40
C SER A 225 39.41 -6.39 0.46
N HIS A 226 40.12 -5.57 -0.30
CA HIS A 226 41.54 -5.71 -0.63
C HIS A 226 42.51 -5.48 0.56
N ASP A 227 42.03 -5.25 1.78
CA ASP A 227 42.82 -4.64 2.87
C ASP A 227 42.90 -5.41 4.20
N ASP A 228 42.45 -6.67 4.29
CA ASP A 228 42.51 -7.41 5.56
C ASP A 228 43.53 -8.57 5.59
N ASP A 229 44.30 -8.60 6.67
CA ASP A 229 45.47 -9.43 6.96
C ASP A 229 45.14 -10.95 6.99
N PRO A 230 45.79 -11.81 6.17
CA PRO A 230 45.39 -13.22 5.97
C PRO A 230 45.59 -14.14 7.18
N LEU A 231 46.22 -13.68 8.27
CA LEU A 231 46.48 -14.50 9.47
C LEU A 231 45.32 -14.52 10.47
N VAL A 232 44.33 -13.62 10.37
CA VAL A 232 43.21 -13.54 11.34
C VAL A 232 42.04 -14.48 10.97
N ALA A 233 41.99 -14.96 9.73
CA ALA A 233 40.87 -15.78 9.22
C ALA A 233 40.86 -17.24 9.72
N PHE A 234 41.95 -17.73 10.32
CA PHE A 234 42.10 -19.14 10.71
C PHE A 234 41.55 -19.48 12.10
N LEU A 235 41.06 -18.51 12.90
CA LEU A 235 40.72 -18.73 14.31
C LEU A 235 39.22 -18.68 14.66
N GLN A 236 38.31 -18.57 13.68
CA GLN A 236 36.87 -18.54 13.94
C GLN A 236 36.17 -19.87 13.63
N PHE A 237 36.80 -21.02 13.88
CA PHE A 237 36.12 -22.32 13.78
C PHE A 237 35.50 -22.70 15.13
N PRO A 238 34.16 -22.79 15.26
CA PRO A 238 33.59 -23.47 16.42
C PRO A 238 34.04 -24.94 16.41
N PRO A 239 34.36 -25.54 17.57
CA PRO A 239 34.69 -26.96 17.64
C PRO A 239 33.54 -27.80 17.08
N ILE A 240 33.86 -28.94 16.46
CA ILE A 240 32.91 -29.96 15.89
C ILE A 240 31.79 -30.38 16.87
N ARG A 241 31.92 -30.04 18.15
CA ARG A 241 30.98 -30.33 19.23
C ARG A 241 29.74 -29.43 19.27
N ASP A 242 29.77 -28.26 18.62
CA ASP A 242 28.67 -27.28 18.61
C ASP A 242 28.14 -27.08 17.19
N MET A 243 27.67 -28.16 16.55
CA MET A 243 26.91 -28.01 15.31
C MET A 243 25.55 -27.38 15.67
N PRO A 244 25.22 -26.17 15.18
CA PRO A 244 23.95 -25.54 15.50
C PRO A 244 22.83 -26.45 15.00
N ARG A 245 21.89 -26.79 15.89
CA ARG A 245 20.69 -27.53 15.50
C ARG A 245 19.92 -26.68 14.50
N HIS A 246 19.48 -27.29 13.41
CA HIS A 246 18.64 -26.61 12.43
C HIS A 246 17.39 -26.07 13.11
N ASN A 247 17.11 -24.78 12.91
CA ASN A 247 15.92 -24.15 13.43
C ASN A 247 15.34 -23.24 12.36
N PHE A 248 14.38 -23.76 11.59
CA PHE A 248 13.71 -23.03 10.53
C PHE A 248 12.59 -22.11 11.04
N SER A 249 12.61 -21.75 12.34
CA SER A 249 11.77 -20.66 12.85
C SER A 249 12.15 -19.37 12.13
N HIS A 250 11.17 -18.63 11.64
CA HIS A 250 11.43 -17.45 10.83
C HIS A 250 10.31 -16.44 10.97
N ARG A 251 10.66 -15.20 10.63
CA ARG A 251 9.75 -14.07 10.55
C ARG A 251 9.94 -13.37 9.23
N ILE A 252 8.84 -13.00 8.60
CA ILE A 252 8.84 -12.28 7.33
C ILE A 252 8.53 -10.82 7.65
N HIS A 253 9.53 -9.96 7.47
CA HIS A 253 9.36 -8.52 7.69
C HIS A 253 8.65 -7.89 6.49
N HIS A 254 9.10 -8.24 5.29
CA HIS A 254 8.51 -7.74 4.06
C HIS A 254 8.73 -8.72 2.91
N MET A 255 7.69 -8.98 2.13
CA MET A 255 7.82 -9.68 0.86
C MET A 255 6.90 -9.07 -0.19
N SER A 256 7.48 -8.50 -1.25
CA SER A 256 6.72 -7.84 -2.30
C SER A 256 7.26 -8.12 -3.70
N PHE A 257 6.40 -7.86 -4.68
CA PHE A 257 6.63 -8.16 -6.09
C PHE A 257 6.37 -6.89 -6.91
N GLY A 258 7.34 -6.49 -7.73
CA GLY A 258 7.36 -5.27 -8.53
C GLY A 258 7.73 -4.01 -7.75
N ASP A 259 7.33 -2.88 -8.31
CA ASP A 259 7.52 -1.58 -7.68
C ASP A 259 6.48 -1.36 -6.57
N SER A 260 6.88 -0.62 -5.55
CA SER A 260 5.97 -0.21 -4.49
C SER A 260 4.94 0.78 -5.04
N SER A 261 3.67 0.48 -4.80
CA SER A 261 2.55 1.34 -5.15
C SER A 261 1.64 1.53 -3.94
N VAL A 262 0.84 2.58 -4.01
CA VAL A 262 -0.14 2.94 -2.99
C VAL A 262 -1.31 1.96 -3.01
N GLY A 263 -1.90 1.63 -1.85
CA GLY A 263 -3.11 0.80 -1.79
C GLY A 263 -2.90 -0.71 -1.94
N ILE A 264 -1.65 -1.18 -2.04
CA ILE A 264 -1.32 -2.62 -2.09
C ILE A 264 -0.91 -3.10 -0.70
N ILE A 265 -1.45 -4.27 -0.34
CA ILE A 265 -1.11 -5.00 0.89
C ILE A 265 -0.34 -6.25 0.50
N HIS A 266 0.66 -6.60 1.30
CA HIS A 266 1.46 -7.81 1.15
C HIS A 266 1.09 -8.81 2.25
N PRO A 267 0.38 -9.92 1.92
CA PRO A 267 -0.15 -10.85 2.93
C PRO A 267 0.87 -11.54 3.84
N LEU A 268 2.16 -11.56 3.46
CA LEU A 268 3.22 -12.18 4.27
C LEU A 268 3.90 -11.23 5.25
N ASP A 269 3.65 -9.92 5.15
CA ASP A 269 4.29 -8.93 6.01
C ASP A 269 3.86 -9.13 7.48
N GLY A 270 4.83 -9.35 8.37
CA GLY A 270 4.57 -9.62 9.79
C GLY A 270 4.18 -11.06 10.12
N ASP A 271 4.31 -12.00 9.18
CA ASP A 271 4.12 -13.43 9.47
C ASP A 271 5.31 -13.98 10.28
N GLU A 272 5.01 -14.82 11.28
CA GLU A 272 6.00 -15.40 12.19
C GLU A 272 5.65 -16.87 12.43
N LYS A 273 6.61 -17.75 12.13
CA LYS A 273 6.48 -19.19 12.32
C LYS A 273 7.57 -19.69 13.26
N ILE A 274 7.16 -20.38 14.31
CA ILE A 274 8.06 -21.00 15.29
C ILE A 274 7.92 -22.52 15.20
N THR A 275 9.05 -23.23 15.14
CA THR A 275 9.09 -24.69 15.20
C THR A 275 10.09 -25.15 16.26
N GLN A 276 9.82 -26.31 16.84
CA GLN A 276 10.76 -27.02 17.71
C GLN A 276 11.46 -28.17 16.98
N GLU A 277 10.95 -28.59 15.82
CA GLU A 277 11.46 -29.73 15.07
C GLU A 277 12.47 -29.28 13.99
N PRO A 278 13.72 -29.77 14.03
CA PRO A 278 14.77 -29.34 13.10
C PRO A 278 14.53 -29.79 11.67
N SER A 279 13.76 -30.86 11.46
CA SER A 279 13.43 -31.40 10.13
C SER A 279 12.14 -30.79 9.55
N THR A 280 11.77 -29.57 9.93
CA THR A 280 10.57 -28.90 9.42
C THR A 280 10.82 -28.29 8.03
N SER A 281 9.88 -28.48 7.12
CA SER A 281 9.78 -27.84 5.81
C SER A 281 8.55 -26.92 5.79
N TYR A 282 8.78 -25.62 5.66
CA TYR A 282 7.75 -24.61 5.45
C TYR A 282 7.60 -24.33 3.97
N GLN A 283 6.37 -24.41 3.45
CA GLN A 283 6.08 -24.18 2.05
C GLN A 283 4.99 -23.11 1.92
N TYR A 284 5.34 -22.01 1.28
CA TYR A 284 4.45 -20.93 0.90
C TYR A 284 4.15 -21.06 -0.60
N PHE A 285 2.88 -21.28 -0.93
CA PHE A 285 2.38 -21.28 -2.30
C PHE A 285 1.80 -19.90 -2.59
N ILE A 286 2.48 -19.14 -3.44
CA ILE A 286 2.18 -17.76 -3.78
C ILE A 286 1.60 -17.73 -5.19
N GLU A 287 0.41 -17.16 -5.34
CA GLU A 287 -0.19 -16.87 -6.65
C GLU A 287 -0.12 -15.36 -6.89
N ILE A 288 0.69 -14.95 -7.88
CA ILE A 288 0.97 -13.55 -8.21
C ILE A 288 0.02 -13.07 -9.31
N VAL A 289 -0.62 -11.93 -9.07
CA VAL A 289 -1.53 -11.25 -10.01
C VAL A 289 -0.93 -9.91 -10.42
N PRO A 290 -0.51 -9.75 -11.69
CA PRO A 290 -0.06 -8.45 -12.22
C PRO A 290 -1.13 -7.38 -12.04
N THR A 291 -0.73 -6.23 -11.52
CA THR A 291 -1.62 -5.09 -11.24
C THR A 291 -1.00 -3.81 -11.81
N ASP A 292 -1.60 -3.26 -12.86
CA ASP A 292 -1.20 -1.98 -13.41
C ASP A 292 -2.00 -0.88 -12.72
N VAL A 293 -1.29 0.03 -12.04
CA VAL A 293 -1.90 1.16 -11.32
C VAL A 293 -1.76 2.41 -12.17
N GLU A 294 -2.89 2.93 -12.63
CA GLU A 294 -2.97 4.17 -13.40
C GLU A 294 -3.68 5.25 -12.57
N THR A 295 -2.88 6.13 -11.99
CA THR A 295 -3.37 7.36 -11.33
C THR A 295 -3.24 8.56 -12.28
N PHE A 296 -3.82 9.70 -11.89
CA PHE A 296 -3.72 10.93 -12.69
C PHE A 296 -2.26 11.40 -12.91
N LEU A 297 -1.36 11.14 -11.96
CA LEU A 297 0.03 11.63 -11.99
C LEU A 297 1.06 10.54 -12.27
N THR A 298 0.76 9.29 -11.94
CA THR A 298 1.74 8.20 -11.96
C THR A 298 1.14 6.92 -12.54
N LYS A 299 1.96 6.20 -13.32
CA LYS A 299 1.71 4.84 -13.76
C LYS A 299 2.74 3.94 -13.10
N ALA A 300 2.31 2.90 -12.41
CA ALA A 300 3.20 1.95 -11.73
C ALA A 300 2.80 0.52 -12.10
N LYS A 301 3.81 -0.32 -12.39
CA LYS A 301 3.64 -1.76 -12.57
C LYS A 301 3.94 -2.44 -11.24
N THR A 302 2.95 -3.12 -10.70
CA THR A 302 3.05 -3.73 -9.38
C THR A 302 2.29 -5.05 -9.39
N TYR A 303 2.40 -5.82 -8.32
CA TYR A 303 1.85 -7.16 -8.27
C TYR A 303 1.20 -7.38 -6.92
N GLN A 304 -0.03 -7.86 -6.96
CA GLN A 304 -0.72 -8.38 -5.79
C GLN A 304 -0.49 -9.89 -5.75
N TYR A 305 -0.62 -10.49 -4.57
CA TYR A 305 -0.49 -11.93 -4.48
C TYR A 305 -1.35 -12.49 -3.37
N SER A 306 -1.72 -13.76 -3.51
CA SER A 306 -2.34 -14.54 -2.44
C SER A 306 -1.39 -15.64 -1.97
N VAL A 307 -1.50 -16.06 -0.72
CA VAL A 307 -0.60 -17.07 -0.14
C VAL A 307 -1.36 -18.14 0.60
N LYS A 308 -0.92 -19.37 0.39
CA LYS A 308 -1.27 -20.53 1.20
C LYS A 308 0.01 -21.12 1.80
N ASP A 309 0.03 -21.31 3.11
CA ASP A 309 1.12 -21.95 3.83
C ASP A 309 0.83 -23.44 4.07
N ASN A 310 1.90 -24.23 4.11
CA ASN A 310 1.86 -25.64 4.46
C ASN A 310 3.10 -25.99 5.28
N LEU A 311 2.89 -26.60 6.44
CA LEU A 311 3.95 -27.10 7.31
C LEU A 311 4.06 -28.61 7.13
N ARG A 312 5.27 -29.09 6.84
CA ARG A 312 5.54 -30.52 6.71
C ARG A 312 6.77 -30.91 7.52
N ILE A 313 6.65 -31.91 8.37
CA ILE A 313 7.79 -32.50 9.07
C ILE A 313 8.40 -33.59 8.18
N ILE A 314 9.71 -33.52 7.95
CA ILE A 314 10.46 -34.49 7.16
C ILE A 314 10.90 -35.62 8.08
N ASP A 315 10.49 -36.82 7.74
CA ASP A 315 10.85 -38.06 8.41
C ASP A 315 10.93 -39.17 7.36
N HIS A 316 12.16 -39.59 7.08
CA HIS A 316 12.47 -40.58 6.05
C HIS A 316 11.94 -41.97 6.43
N ASN A 317 11.73 -42.25 7.73
CA ASN A 317 11.26 -43.55 8.20
C ASN A 317 9.75 -43.72 8.01
N SER A 318 8.97 -42.64 8.09
CA SER A 318 7.54 -42.63 7.83
C SER A 318 7.18 -42.39 6.36
N GLY A 319 8.18 -42.35 5.46
CA GLY A 319 8.01 -42.10 4.03
C GLY A 319 7.87 -40.61 3.67
N SER A 320 8.11 -39.70 4.62
CA SER A 320 8.14 -38.26 4.36
C SER A 320 9.54 -37.86 3.88
N HIS A 321 9.79 -38.02 2.58
CA HIS A 321 11.01 -37.56 1.93
C HIS A 321 10.92 -36.08 1.53
N GLY A 322 12.01 -35.34 1.72
CA GLY A 322 12.14 -33.94 1.35
C GLY A 322 13.35 -33.30 2.03
N MET A 323 13.63 -32.04 1.68
CA MET A 323 14.66 -31.23 2.35
C MET A 323 13.97 -30.29 3.36
N PRO A 324 14.43 -30.22 4.62
CA PRO A 324 13.94 -29.23 5.56
C PRO A 324 14.44 -27.83 5.15
N GLY A 325 13.64 -26.81 5.40
CA GLY A 325 13.88 -25.48 4.84
C GLY A 325 12.61 -24.64 4.73
N ILE A 326 12.77 -23.42 4.23
CA ILE A 326 11.69 -22.46 3.98
C ILE A 326 11.61 -22.26 2.47
N PHE A 327 10.46 -22.55 1.87
CA PHE A 327 10.27 -22.55 0.42
C PHE A 327 9.12 -21.63 0.04
N PHE A 328 9.37 -20.70 -0.87
CA PHE A 328 8.41 -19.77 -1.45
C PHE A 328 8.25 -20.12 -2.92
N LYS A 329 7.23 -20.93 -3.21
CA LYS A 329 6.87 -21.35 -4.55
C LYS A 329 5.87 -20.36 -5.10
N TYR A 330 6.25 -19.65 -6.15
CA TYR A 330 5.41 -18.62 -6.75
C TYR A 330 5.06 -18.97 -8.21
N ASP A 331 3.84 -18.65 -8.60
CA ASP A 331 3.33 -18.80 -9.96
C ASP A 331 2.51 -17.55 -10.34
N PHE A 332 2.33 -17.32 -11.64
CA PHE A 332 1.61 -16.16 -12.17
C PHE A 332 0.20 -16.52 -12.60
N SER A 333 -0.75 -15.66 -12.24
CA SER A 333 -2.11 -15.72 -12.75
C SER A 333 -2.15 -15.30 -14.23
N ALA A 334 -3.01 -15.94 -15.02
CA ALA A 334 -3.25 -15.57 -16.41
C ALA A 334 -4.04 -14.24 -16.56
N LEU A 335 -4.53 -13.69 -15.45
CA LEU A 335 -5.29 -12.45 -15.39
C LEU A 335 -4.43 -11.32 -14.84
N LYS A 336 -4.60 -10.13 -15.41
CA LYS A 336 -4.04 -8.86 -14.96
C LYS A 336 -5.16 -7.93 -14.52
N VAL A 337 -4.94 -7.21 -13.43
CA VAL A 337 -5.84 -6.17 -12.92
C VAL A 337 -5.32 -4.81 -13.34
N ILE A 338 -6.16 -3.98 -13.95
CA ILE A 338 -5.86 -2.57 -14.21
C ILE A 338 -6.69 -1.76 -13.23
N VAL A 339 -6.02 -1.01 -12.37
CA VAL A 339 -6.63 -0.10 -11.40
C VAL A 339 -6.58 1.30 -12.00
N THR A 340 -7.74 1.83 -12.37
CA THR A 340 -7.85 3.19 -12.92
C THR A 340 -8.54 4.11 -11.93
N GLN A 341 -7.90 5.24 -11.62
CA GLN A 341 -8.52 6.29 -10.83
C GLN A 341 -9.27 7.23 -11.79
N THR A 342 -10.60 7.18 -11.74
CA THR A 342 -11.45 8.02 -12.60
C THR A 342 -12.06 9.16 -11.80
N ARG A 343 -12.25 10.31 -12.46
CA ARG A 343 -12.97 11.46 -11.93
C ARG A 343 -13.97 11.95 -12.96
N GLU A 344 -15.05 12.54 -12.47
CA GLU A 344 -15.96 13.24 -13.37
C GLU A 344 -15.21 14.38 -14.07
N PRO A 345 -15.39 14.54 -15.39
CA PRO A 345 -14.78 15.65 -16.11
C PRO A 345 -15.39 16.97 -15.63
N LEU A 346 -14.58 18.04 -15.65
CA LEU A 346 -14.96 19.36 -15.12
C LEU A 346 -16.28 19.89 -15.72
N PHE A 347 -16.55 19.63 -17.01
CA PHE A 347 -17.79 20.07 -17.65
C PHE A 347 -19.03 19.42 -17.02
N GLN A 348 -18.94 18.13 -16.67
CA GLN A 348 -20.04 17.39 -16.08
C GLN A 348 -20.33 17.88 -14.67
N PHE A 349 -19.27 18.22 -13.91
CA PHE A 349 -19.40 18.91 -12.63
C PHE A 349 -20.12 20.25 -12.74
N PHE A 350 -19.75 21.13 -13.68
CA PHE A 350 -20.43 22.42 -13.87
C PHE A 350 -21.89 22.26 -14.30
N ILE A 351 -22.21 21.25 -15.12
CA ILE A 351 -23.59 20.93 -15.51
C ILE A 351 -24.40 20.51 -14.26
N ARG A 352 -23.84 19.63 -13.41
CA ARG A 352 -24.50 19.20 -12.16
C ARG A 352 -24.70 20.36 -11.18
N LEU A 353 -23.68 21.19 -11.00
CA LEU A 353 -23.72 22.34 -10.10
C LEU A 353 -24.79 23.36 -10.55
N SER A 354 -24.84 23.69 -11.84
CA SER A 354 -25.82 24.63 -12.39
C SER A 354 -27.25 24.09 -12.32
N SER A 355 -27.45 22.80 -12.66
CA SER A 355 -28.75 22.11 -12.56
C SER A 355 -29.29 22.15 -11.13
N THR A 356 -28.45 21.86 -10.14
CA THR A 356 -28.89 21.77 -8.74
C THR A 356 -29.20 23.14 -8.15
N ILE A 357 -28.38 24.17 -8.45
CA ILE A 357 -28.64 25.56 -8.04
C ILE A 357 -29.97 26.04 -8.66
N ALA A 358 -30.19 25.79 -9.95
CA ALA A 358 -31.44 26.15 -10.63
C ALA A 358 -32.66 25.47 -9.99
N GLY A 359 -32.54 24.18 -9.63
CA GLY A 359 -33.58 23.43 -8.92
C GLY A 359 -33.98 24.06 -7.58
N VAL A 360 -33.00 24.52 -6.79
CA VAL A 360 -33.27 25.19 -5.50
C VAL A 360 -33.95 26.55 -5.72
N PHE A 361 -33.53 27.33 -6.71
CA PHE A 361 -34.17 28.62 -7.04
C PHE A 361 -35.64 28.44 -7.48
N VAL A 362 -35.92 27.46 -8.34
CA VAL A 362 -37.28 27.20 -8.83
C VAL A 362 -38.19 26.73 -7.69
N THR A 363 -37.72 25.85 -6.81
CA THR A 363 -38.51 25.35 -5.68
C THR A 363 -38.76 26.44 -4.63
N ALA A 364 -37.74 27.24 -4.27
CA ALA A 364 -37.89 28.37 -3.38
C ALA A 364 -38.86 29.43 -3.94
N GLY A 365 -38.82 29.69 -5.26
CA GLY A 365 -39.73 30.59 -5.95
C GLY A 365 -41.18 30.10 -5.91
N ASN A 366 -41.42 28.82 -6.20
CA ASN A 366 -42.76 28.23 -6.10
C ASN A 366 -43.29 28.20 -4.66
N LEU A 367 -42.43 27.89 -3.68
CA LEU A 367 -42.79 27.93 -2.27
C LEU A 367 -43.21 29.33 -1.83
N THR A 368 -42.47 30.35 -2.29
CA THR A 368 -42.81 31.75 -2.00
C THR A 368 -44.18 32.12 -2.55
N ARG A 369 -44.49 31.72 -3.80
CA ARG A 369 -45.82 31.94 -4.43
C ARG A 369 -46.95 31.21 -3.70
N LEU A 370 -46.72 29.98 -3.23
CA LEU A 370 -47.72 29.23 -2.46
C LEU A 370 -47.99 29.86 -1.08
N THR A 371 -46.93 30.34 -0.41
CA THR A 371 -47.06 30.98 0.91
C THR A 371 -47.63 32.39 0.84
N ASN A 372 -47.64 33.02 -0.34
CA ASN A 372 -48.10 34.39 -0.53
C ASN A 372 -48.84 34.53 -1.88
N PRO A 373 -50.08 34.03 -2.00
CA PRO A 373 -50.82 33.97 -3.27
C PRO A 373 -51.29 35.32 -3.83
N HIS A 374 -51.01 36.43 -3.13
CA HIS A 374 -51.40 37.80 -3.49
C HIS A 374 -50.24 38.67 -3.99
N THR A 375 -49.08 38.08 -4.25
CA THR A 375 -47.90 38.67 -4.92
C THR A 375 -47.39 37.70 -5.96
#